data_AF-K1S4A8-F1
#
_entry.id   AF-K1S4A8-F1
#
_cell.length_a   1.000
_cell.length_b   1.000
_cell.length_c   1.000
_cell.angle_alpha   90.00
_cell.angle_beta   90.00
_cell.angle_gamma   90.00
#
_symmetry.space_group_name_H-M   'P 1'
#
loop_
_entity.id
_entity.type
_entity.pdbx_description
1 polymer ?
#
loop_
_entity_poly.entity_id
_entity_poly.type
_entity_poly.pdbx_seq_one_letter_code
_entity_poly.pdbx_strand_id
1 'polypeptide(L)'
;MGKNEMLEPKAYGVKYAGDFRKKTIAEIYELYQRRLRENNAIDFDDIINFTIKILSENPDVLDYYTEKFKYILVDKYQDTNKAQFTLVS
;
A
#
# COMPACT_ATOMS: atom_id res chain seq x y z
N MET A 1 0.32 7.14 -6.39
CA MET A 1 -0.97 7.71 -6.88
C MET A 1 -2.19 7.07 -6.20
N GLY A 2 -2.39 5.74 -6.24
CA GLY A 2 -3.41 5.06 -5.42
C GLY A 2 -2.81 4.35 -4.21
N LYS A 3 -1.78 3.54 -4.45
CA LYS A 3 -1.09 2.73 -3.44
C LYS A 3 -0.46 3.54 -2.29
N ASN A 4 0.13 4.70 -2.57
CA ASN A 4 0.68 5.59 -1.52
C ASN A 4 -0.38 6.07 -0.51
N GLU A 5 -1.66 6.09 -0.92
CA GLU A 5 -2.80 6.42 -0.06
C GLU A 5 -3.50 5.16 0.48
N MET A 6 -2.96 3.98 0.21
CA MET A 6 -3.55 2.66 0.46
C MET A 6 -4.91 2.46 -0.24
N LEU A 7 -5.05 3.00 -1.46
CA LEU A 7 -6.25 2.83 -2.26
C LEU A 7 -6.10 1.67 -3.26
N GLU A 8 -6.97 0.67 -3.10
CA GLU A 8 -7.21 -0.38 -4.08
C GLU A 8 -7.82 0.18 -5.37
N PRO A 9 -7.68 -0.50 -6.53
CA PRO A 9 -8.19 -0.01 -7.82
C PRO A 9 -9.67 0.39 -7.79
N LYS A 10 -10.52 -0.43 -7.15
CA LYS A 10 -11.95 -0.13 -7.01
C LYS A 10 -12.19 1.12 -6.16
N ALA A 11 -11.51 1.25 -5.03
CA ALA A 11 -11.63 2.40 -4.13
C ALA A 11 -11.13 3.69 -4.81
N TYR A 12 -10.06 3.59 -5.60
CA TYR A 12 -9.56 4.69 -6.41
C TYR A 12 -10.60 5.14 -7.45
N GLY A 13 -11.22 4.19 -8.17
CA GLY A 13 -12.28 4.47 -9.13
C GLY A 13 -13.50 5.17 -8.50
N VAL A 14 -13.95 4.71 -7.32
CA VAL A 14 -15.07 5.33 -6.59
C VAL A 14 -14.70 6.75 -6.14
N LYS A 15 -13.50 6.94 -5.57
CA LYS A 15 -13.03 8.25 -5.10
C LYS A 15 -13.01 9.31 -6.21
N TYR A 16 -12.79 8.90 -7.46
CA TYR A 16 -12.64 9.79 -8.60
C TYR A 16 -13.70 9.61 -9.69
N ALA A 17 -14.88 9.06 -9.35
CA ALA A 17 -15.91 8.68 -10.31
C ALA A 17 -16.44 9.82 -11.23
N GLY A 18 -16.28 11.08 -10.83
CA GLY A 18 -16.67 12.26 -11.62
C GLY A 18 -15.65 12.73 -12.66
N ASP A 19 -14.48 12.10 -12.74
CA ASP A 19 -13.40 12.49 -13.65
C ASP A 19 -13.15 11.37 -14.68
N PHE A 20 -13.50 11.64 -15.94
CA PHE A 20 -13.40 10.68 -17.03
C PHE A 20 -11.98 10.13 -17.19
N ARG A 21 -10.95 10.98 -17.07
CA ARG A 21 -9.55 10.57 -17.18
C ARG A 21 -9.17 9.66 -16.02
N LYS A 22 -9.62 9.97 -14.79
CA LYS A 22 -9.31 9.14 -13.61
C LYS A 22 -10.05 7.80 -13.63
N LYS A 23 -11.23 7.73 -14.24
CA LYS A 23 -11.91 6.46 -14.48
C LYS A 23 -11.07 5.52 -15.36
N THR A 24 -10.56 6.01 -16.49
CA THR A 24 -9.65 5.22 -17.34
C THR A 24 -8.38 4.80 -16.59
N ILE A 25 -7.81 5.68 -15.74
CA ILE A 25 -6.67 5.33 -14.89
C ILE A 25 -7.03 4.19 -13.92
N ALA A 26 -8.23 4.19 -13.33
CA ALA A 26 -8.67 3.14 -12.43
C ALA A 26 -8.78 1.77 -13.14
N GLU A 27 -9.31 1.75 -14.36
CA GLU A 27 -9.41 0.53 -15.19
C GLU A 27 -8.02 -0.02 -15.56
N ILE A 28 -7.09 0.86 -15.95
CA ILE A 28 -5.70 0.49 -16.22
C ILE A 28 -5.03 -0.04 -14.95
N TYR A 29 -5.28 0.61 -13.81
CA TYR A 29 -4.71 0.22 -12.53
C TYR A 29 -5.21 -1.18 -12.10
N GLU A 30 -6.49 -1.46 -12.27
CA GLU A 30 -7.05 -2.80 -12.00
C GLU A 30 -6.40 -3.87 -12.89
N LEU A 31 -6.27 -3.59 -14.20
CA LEU A 31 -5.62 -4.51 -15.13
C LEU A 31 -4.15 -4.76 -14.77
N TYR A 32 -3.43 -3.71 -14.38
CA TYR A 32 -2.03 -3.79 -13.95
C TYR A 32 -1.89 -4.67 -12.70
N GLN A 33 -2.68 -4.43 -11.65
CA GLN A 33 -2.67 -5.26 -10.43
C GLN A 33 -3.06 -6.72 -10.71
N ARG A 34 -3.97 -6.95 -11.66
CA ARG A 34 -4.32 -8.31 -12.07
C ARG A 34 -3.12 -9.03 -12.71
N ARG A 35 -2.41 -8.37 -13.64
CA ARG A 35 -1.23 -8.96 -14.29
C ARG A 35 -0.10 -9.25 -13.31
N LEU A 36 0.16 -8.36 -12.36
CA LEU A 36 1.14 -8.62 -11.31
C LEU A 36 0.81 -9.91 -10.54
N ARG A 37 -0.44 -10.04 -10.07
CA ARG A 37 -0.91 -11.24 -9.36
C ARG A 37 -0.82 -12.51 -10.20
N GLU A 38 -1.22 -12.47 -11.46
CA GLU A 38 -1.13 -13.62 -12.38
C GLU A 38 0.31 -14.11 -12.57
N ASN A 39 1.30 -13.22 -12.42
CA ASN A 39 2.72 -13.55 -12.53
C ASN A 39 3.41 -13.76 -11.17
N ASN A 40 2.65 -13.81 -10.06
CA ASN A 40 3.20 -13.82 -8.70
C ASN A 40 4.26 -12.71 -8.47
N ALA A 41 4.07 -11.56 -9.11
CA ALA A 41 4.95 -10.41 -9.04
C ALA A 41 4.35 -9.33 -8.15
N ILE A 42 5.22 -8.50 -7.59
CA ILE A 42 4.87 -7.33 -6.78
C ILE A 42 5.75 -6.16 -7.21
N ASP A 43 5.24 -4.93 -7.10
CA ASP A 43 6.06 -3.73 -7.25
C ASP A 43 6.46 -3.11 -5.90
N PHE A 44 7.21 -2.00 -5.93
CA PHE A 44 7.73 -1.37 -4.71
C PHE A 44 6.64 -0.91 -3.73
N ASP A 45 5.53 -0.41 -4.25
CA ASP A 45 4.42 0.05 -3.41
C ASP A 45 3.68 -1.15 -2.78
N ASP A 46 3.60 -2.28 -3.49
CA ASP A 46 3.01 -3.52 -2.96
C ASP A 46 3.81 -4.08 -1.80
N ILE A 47 5.14 -3.94 -1.78
CA ILE A 47 5.98 -4.39 -0.65
C ILE A 47 5.49 -3.74 0.65
N ILE A 48 5.27 -2.42 0.64
CA ILE A 48 4.83 -1.67 1.82
C ILE A 48 3.39 -2.06 2.19
N ASN A 49 2.47 -2.03 1.23
CA ASN A 49 1.06 -2.31 1.50
C ASN A 49 0.82 -3.76 1.97
N PHE A 50 1.52 -4.74 1.40
CA PHE A 50 1.42 -6.12 1.86
C PHE A 50 2.07 -6.33 3.22
N THR A 51 3.17 -5.64 3.52
CA THR A 51 3.75 -5.66 4.87
C THR A 51 2.73 -5.15 5.89
N ILE A 52 2.09 -4.00 5.64
CA ILE A 52 1.03 -3.46 6.50
C ILE A 52 -0.11 -4.47 6.66
N LYS A 53 -0.57 -5.07 5.55
CA LYS A 53 -1.64 -6.06 5.58
C LYS A 53 -1.28 -7.27 6.44
N ILE A 54 -0.09 -7.85 6.25
CA ILE A 54 0.38 -9.00 7.02
C ILE A 54 0.42 -8.67 8.51
N LEU A 55 1.02 -7.53 8.87
CA LEU A 55 1.13 -7.09 10.26
C LEU A 55 -0.25 -6.81 10.89
N SER A 56 -1.20 -6.29 10.11
CA SER A 56 -2.56 -5.98 10.58
C SER A 56 -3.41 -7.25 10.77
N GLU A 57 -3.22 -8.26 9.92
CA GLU A 57 -4.01 -9.49 9.93
C GLU A 57 -3.40 -10.59 10.82
N ASN A 58 -2.11 -10.49 11.20
CA ASN A 58 -1.38 -11.50 11.96
C ASN A 58 -0.66 -10.85 13.17
N PRO A 59 -1.36 -10.72 14.33
CA PRO A 59 -0.82 -10.05 15.51
C PRO A 59 0.48 -10.65 16.05
N ASP A 60 0.65 -11.97 15.95
CA ASP A 60 1.87 -12.69 16.34
C ASP A 60 3.10 -12.25 15.52
N VAL A 61 2.91 -12.00 14.23
CA VAL A 61 3.97 -11.46 13.35
C VAL A 61 4.30 -10.02 13.72
N LEU A 62 3.28 -9.20 14.01
CA LEU A 62 3.47 -7.82 14.48
C LEU A 62 4.22 -7.76 15.81
N ASP A 63 3.83 -8.59 16.78
CA ASP A 63 4.46 -8.66 18.09
C ASP A 63 5.94 -9.03 17.97
N TYR A 64 6.28 -10.02 17.14
CA TYR A 64 7.66 -10.39 16.87
C TYR A 64 8.51 -9.20 16.38
N TYR A 65 8.00 -8.42 15.43
CA TYR A 65 8.74 -7.27 14.89
C TYR A 65 8.79 -6.09 15.87
N THR A 66 7.73 -5.88 16.64
CA THR A 66 7.66 -4.85 17.69
C THR A 66 8.69 -5.14 18.79
N GLU A 67 8.81 -6.40 19.22
CA GLU A 67 9.82 -6.81 20.21
C GLU A 67 11.25 -6.73 19.67
N LYS A 68 11.44 -7.04 18.39
CA LYS A 68 12.74 -7.01 17.72
C LYS A 68 13.23 -5.58 17.49
N PHE A 69 12.36 -4.67 17.07
CA PHE A 69 12.69 -3.29 16.73
C PHE A 69 12.18 -2.30 17.79
N LYS A 70 12.75 -2.36 18.99
CA LYS A 70 12.36 -1.50 20.13
C LYS A 70 12.61 0.00 19.90
N TYR A 71 13.52 0.33 19.00
CA TYR A 71 13.85 1.70 18.62
C TYR A 71 13.96 1.77 17.10
N ILE A 72 13.16 2.64 16.49
CA ILE A 72 13.13 2.85 15.04
C ILE A 72 13.51 4.31 14.77
N LEU A 73 14.52 4.53 13.93
CA LEU A 73 14.88 5.85 13.44
C LEU A 73 14.44 5.96 11.98
N VAL A 74 13.68 7.01 11.68
CA VAL A 74 13.21 7.31 10.32
C VAL A 74 13.83 8.62 9.87
N ASP A 75 14.74 8.57 8.90
CA ASP A 75 15.25 9.77 8.24
C ASP A 75 14.26 10.25 7.17
N LYS A 76 14.33 11.54 6.82
CA LYS A 76 13.47 12.20 5.84
C LYS A 76 11.97 12.00 6.11
N TYR A 77 11.58 12.02 7.38
CA TYR A 77 10.21 11.78 7.80
C TYR A 77 9.18 12.70 7.13
N GLN A 78 9.57 13.95 6.83
CA GLN A 78 8.74 14.92 6.11
C GLN A 78 8.33 14.49 4.70
N ASP A 79 9.05 13.54 4.10
CA ASP A 79 8.81 13.03 2.74
C ASP A 79 7.97 11.73 2.75
N THR A 80 7.54 11.24 3.92
CA THR A 80 6.78 9.99 4.03
C THR A 80 5.35 10.12 3.51
N ASN A 81 4.89 9.09 2.79
CA ASN A 81 3.50 8.98 2.36
C ASN A 81 2.63 8.25 3.42
N LYS A 82 1.32 8.19 3.19
CA LYS A 82 0.37 7.60 4.14
C LYS A 82 0.68 6.13 4.46
N ALA A 83 1.03 5.32 3.45
CA ALA A 83 1.37 3.92 3.68
C ALA A 83 2.64 3.78 4.53
N GLN A 84 3.69 4.55 4.21
CA GLN A 84 4.94 4.55 4.99
C GLN A 84 4.72 4.99 6.43
N PHE A 85 3.92 6.05 6.62
CA PHE A 85 3.52 6.51 7.94
C PHE A 85 2.78 5.40 8.71
N THR A 86 1.80 4.75 8.10
CA THR A 86 1.04 3.65 8.72
C THR A 86 1.92 2.45 9.09
N LEU A 87 2.99 2.17 8.35
CA LEU A 87 3.91 1.07 8.67
C LEU A 87 4.77 1.36 9.90
N VAL A 88 5.14 2.62 10.15
CA VAL A 88 6.05 3.00 11.25
C VAL A 88 5.33 3.43 12.53
N SER A 89 4.00 3.55 12.49
CA SER A 89 3.16 4.05 13.61
C SER A 89 2.42 2.93 14.29
#